data_AF-A0A3M1I709-F1
#
_entry.id   AF-A0A3M1I709-F1
#
_cell.length_a   1.000
_cell.length_b   1.000
_cell.length_c   1.000
_cell.angle_alpha   90.00
_cell.angle_beta   90.00
_cell.angle_gamma   90.00
#
_symmetry.space_group_name_H-M   'P 1'
#
loop_
_entity.id
_entity.type
_entity.pdbx_description
1 polymer ?
#
loop_
_entity_poly.entity_id
_entity_poly.type
_entity_poly.pdbx_seq_one_letter_code
_entity_poly.pdbx_strand_id
1 'polypeptide(L)'
;MAKKKQVKLKTQNIEDLVEKIDRGEMVIHYEEIEKLPLDEILEILDFLRREEMEKAFEEVKKIYLAKQPPAIEIPESDLRIWSYYYDRRLAAYLSGFLGLIGYAVANFLWPHTGHEKISFPVIIAVGIFFFSQFIGRIFLARHESKYGKPTPGSSRHREKLGLRIVNKQGKPISFLRAFVRGLLRSFPLSPIMLLSIEISKKKRGFHDKITGTYVIRQNGEASPEEIAQFIQENM
;
A
#
# COMPACT_ATOMS: atom_id res chain seq x y z
N MET A 1 41.24 -22.24 -7.91
CA MET A 1 39.99 -21.62 -8.42
C MET A 1 39.31 -22.61 -9.36
N ALA A 2 38.28 -23.30 -8.88
CA ALA A 2 37.52 -24.25 -9.71
C ALA A 2 36.59 -23.50 -10.67
N LYS A 3 36.64 -23.85 -11.96
CA LYS A 3 35.74 -23.33 -13.00
C LYS A 3 34.31 -23.80 -12.71
N LYS A 4 33.42 -22.90 -12.28
CA LYS A 4 31.98 -23.16 -12.19
C LYS A 4 31.44 -23.46 -13.60
N LYS A 5 31.00 -24.71 -13.80
CA LYS A 5 30.46 -25.21 -15.07
C LYS A 5 29.01 -24.73 -15.16
N GLN A 6 28.68 -23.94 -16.18
CA GLN A 6 27.29 -23.57 -16.48
C GLN A 6 26.58 -24.81 -17.02
N VAL A 7 25.64 -25.35 -16.25
CA VAL A 7 24.78 -26.46 -16.67
C VAL A 7 23.46 -25.86 -17.13
N LYS A 8 23.12 -26.04 -18.40
CA LYS A 8 21.79 -25.69 -18.93
C LYS A 8 20.79 -26.71 -18.40
N LEU A 9 19.84 -26.27 -17.57
CA LEU A 9 18.75 -27.09 -17.08
C LEU A 9 17.71 -27.29 -18.18
N LYS A 10 17.97 -28.29 -19.02
CA LYS A 10 16.93 -28.95 -19.79
C LYS A 10 16.56 -30.22 -19.04
N THR A 11 15.42 -30.18 -18.35
CA THR A 11 14.71 -31.35 -17.81
C THR A 11 15.59 -32.25 -16.93
N GLN A 12 15.84 -31.84 -15.69
CA GLN A 12 16.33 -32.76 -14.67
C GLN A 12 15.29 -32.90 -13.56
N ASN A 13 15.08 -34.15 -13.16
CA ASN A 13 14.31 -34.59 -12.02
C ASN A 13 14.62 -33.69 -10.80
N ILE A 14 13.59 -33.21 -10.10
CA ILE A 14 13.72 -32.32 -8.93
C ILE A 14 14.73 -32.88 -7.91
N GLU A 15 14.79 -34.21 -7.79
CA GLU A 15 15.75 -34.95 -6.97
C GLU A 15 17.23 -34.64 -7.31
N ASP A 16 17.59 -34.51 -8.60
CA ASP A 16 18.96 -34.21 -9.06
C ASP A 16 19.31 -32.71 -8.86
N LEU A 17 18.28 -31.85 -8.84
CA LEU A 17 18.42 -30.43 -8.54
C LEU A 17 18.66 -30.23 -7.02
N VAL A 18 17.94 -31.01 -6.21
CA VAL A 18 18.07 -31.10 -4.75
C VAL A 18 19.45 -31.61 -4.34
N GLU A 19 19.93 -32.70 -4.93
CA GLU A 19 21.23 -33.32 -4.60
C GLU A 19 22.42 -32.38 -4.90
N LYS A 20 22.30 -31.54 -5.94
CA LYS A 20 23.35 -30.57 -6.32
C LYS A 20 23.37 -29.31 -5.46
N ILE A 21 22.21 -28.90 -4.93
CA ILE A 21 22.13 -27.80 -3.95
C ILE A 21 22.80 -28.24 -2.64
N ASP A 22 22.53 -29.46 -2.18
CA ASP A 22 23.07 -30.01 -0.94
C ASP A 22 24.61 -30.16 -0.99
N ARG A 23 25.16 -30.53 -2.16
CA ARG A 23 26.62 -30.57 -2.39
C ARG A 23 27.29 -29.20 -2.55
N GLY A 24 26.52 -28.10 -2.50
CA GLY A 24 27.02 -26.74 -2.75
C GLY A 24 27.50 -26.51 -4.20
N GLU A 25 27.12 -27.40 -5.11
CA GLU A 25 27.57 -27.39 -6.51
C GLU A 25 26.71 -26.50 -7.40
N MET A 26 25.49 -26.18 -6.95
CA MET A 26 24.51 -25.45 -7.76
C MET A 26 24.24 -24.03 -7.26
N VAL A 27 24.22 -23.09 -8.21
CA VAL A 27 23.67 -21.75 -8.00
C VAL A 27 22.20 -21.84 -8.40
N ILE A 28 21.29 -21.51 -7.47
CA ILE A 28 19.85 -21.48 -7.78
C ILE A 28 19.62 -20.41 -8.86
N HIS A 29 19.21 -20.85 -10.05
CA HIS A 29 18.80 -19.97 -11.13
C HIS A 29 17.30 -19.69 -10.99
N TYR A 30 16.98 -18.61 -10.26
CA TYR A 30 15.59 -18.21 -9.97
C TYR A 30 14.71 -18.07 -11.23
N GLU A 31 15.29 -17.68 -12.36
CA GLU A 31 14.63 -17.58 -13.67
C GLU A 31 14.08 -18.91 -14.21
N GLU A 32 14.60 -20.03 -13.75
CA GLU A 32 14.12 -21.37 -14.12
C GLU A 32 13.02 -21.84 -13.19
N ILE A 33 13.12 -21.51 -11.90
CA ILE A 33 12.06 -21.74 -10.91
C ILE A 33 10.80 -20.97 -11.29
N GLU A 34 10.93 -19.75 -11.83
CA GLU A 34 9.81 -18.96 -12.37
C GLU A 34 9.01 -19.69 -13.46
N LYS A 35 9.59 -20.69 -14.13
CA LYS A 35 8.93 -21.45 -15.21
C LYS A 35 8.20 -22.69 -14.70
N LEU A 36 8.52 -23.19 -13.50
CA LEU A 36 7.97 -24.42 -12.93
C LEU A 36 6.50 -24.27 -12.51
N PRO A 37 5.65 -25.29 -12.64
CA PRO A 37 4.28 -25.23 -12.16
C PRO A 37 4.21 -25.08 -10.62
N LEU A 38 3.05 -24.64 -10.11
CA LEU A 38 2.90 -24.13 -8.74
C LEU A 38 3.13 -25.20 -7.66
N ASP A 39 2.75 -26.44 -7.97
CA ASP A 39 2.96 -27.66 -7.20
C ASP A 39 4.45 -28.00 -7.08
N GLU A 40 5.21 -27.95 -8.17
CA GLU A 40 6.66 -28.18 -8.13
C GLU A 40 7.40 -27.12 -7.28
N ILE A 41 6.95 -25.86 -7.33
CA ILE A 41 7.52 -24.79 -6.49
C ILE A 41 7.23 -25.04 -5.00
N LEU A 42 6.06 -25.59 -4.64
CA LEU A 42 5.73 -25.96 -3.26
C LEU A 42 6.66 -27.06 -2.73
N GLU A 43 6.97 -28.06 -3.54
CA GLU A 43 7.91 -29.12 -3.16
C GLU A 43 9.30 -28.55 -2.88
N ILE A 44 9.77 -27.61 -3.72
CA ILE A 44 11.04 -26.90 -3.50
C ILE A 44 10.99 -26.10 -2.19
N LEU A 45 9.90 -25.41 -1.89
CA LEU A 45 9.73 -24.66 -0.64
C LEU A 45 9.76 -25.55 0.59
N ASP A 46 9.03 -26.67 0.56
CA ASP A 46 9.01 -27.62 1.67
C ASP A 46 10.39 -28.22 1.92
N PHE A 47 11.14 -28.50 0.85
CA PHE A 47 12.53 -28.92 0.95
C PHE A 47 13.42 -27.84 1.58
N LEU A 48 13.43 -26.62 1.03
CA LEU A 48 14.26 -25.52 1.55
C LEU A 48 13.96 -25.20 3.01
N ARG A 49 12.70 -25.40 3.45
CA ARG A 49 12.30 -25.27 4.85
C ARG A 49 12.88 -26.40 5.72
N ARG A 50 12.88 -27.64 5.24
CA ARG A 50 13.45 -28.79 5.97
C ARG A 50 14.96 -28.68 6.14
N GLU A 51 15.66 -28.19 5.13
CA GLU A 51 17.13 -28.02 5.14
C GLU A 51 17.58 -26.67 5.74
N GLU A 52 16.68 -25.94 6.42
CA GLU A 52 16.98 -24.66 7.08
C GLU A 52 17.63 -23.60 6.16
N MET A 53 17.36 -23.66 4.85
CA MET A 53 17.92 -22.76 3.84
C MET A 53 17.15 -21.43 3.75
N GLU A 54 17.07 -20.67 4.85
CA GLU A 54 16.19 -19.49 4.99
C GLU A 54 16.28 -18.49 3.84
N LYS A 55 17.50 -18.17 3.37
CA LYS A 55 17.69 -17.19 2.30
C LYS A 55 17.15 -17.66 0.96
N ALA A 56 17.37 -18.92 0.60
CA ALA A 56 16.85 -19.50 -0.63
C ALA A 56 15.32 -19.69 -0.53
N PHE A 57 14.84 -20.13 0.63
CA PHE A 57 13.42 -20.26 0.92
C PHE A 57 12.69 -18.93 0.68
N GLU A 58 13.19 -17.82 1.21
CA GLU A 58 12.54 -16.52 1.02
C GLU A 58 12.56 -16.03 -0.43
N GLU A 59 13.61 -16.32 -1.21
CA GLU A 59 13.61 -15.96 -2.64
C GLU A 59 12.65 -16.83 -3.47
N VAL A 60 12.62 -18.15 -3.24
CA VAL A 60 11.67 -19.05 -3.94
C VAL A 60 10.24 -18.77 -3.52
N LYS A 61 10.01 -18.39 -2.26
CA LYS A 61 8.69 -18.02 -1.73
C LYS A 61 8.15 -16.78 -2.42
N LYS A 62 9.00 -15.80 -2.77
CA LYS A 62 8.58 -14.67 -3.59
C LYS A 62 8.09 -15.12 -4.97
N ILE A 63 8.79 -16.05 -5.61
CA ILE A 63 8.40 -16.60 -6.92
C ILE A 63 7.07 -17.34 -6.81
N TYR A 64 6.92 -18.20 -5.81
CA TYR A 64 5.69 -18.91 -5.51
C TYR A 64 4.50 -17.96 -5.32
N LEU A 65 4.66 -16.94 -4.45
CA LEU A 65 3.64 -15.95 -4.17
C LEU A 65 3.30 -15.09 -5.40
N ALA A 66 4.28 -14.82 -6.27
CA ALA A 66 4.05 -14.10 -7.52
C ALA A 66 3.25 -14.93 -8.54
N LYS A 67 3.34 -16.25 -8.45
CA LYS A 67 2.63 -17.19 -9.32
C LYS A 67 1.25 -17.60 -8.83
N GLN A 68 0.94 -17.41 -7.54
CA GLN A 68 -0.40 -17.65 -7.04
C GLN A 68 -1.40 -16.73 -7.75
N PRO A 69 -2.62 -17.22 -8.08
CA PRO A 69 -3.67 -16.35 -8.55
C PRO A 69 -3.88 -15.24 -7.52
N PRO A 70 -4.08 -13.99 -7.96
CA PRO A 70 -4.12 -12.87 -7.05
C PRO A 70 -5.24 -13.08 -6.04
N ALA A 71 -4.89 -13.21 -4.77
CA ALA A 71 -5.88 -13.27 -3.70
C ALA A 71 -6.47 -11.87 -3.55
N ILE A 72 -7.62 -11.65 -4.19
CA ILE A 72 -8.42 -10.44 -4.02
C ILE A 72 -9.40 -10.72 -2.88
N GLU A 73 -9.31 -9.93 -1.81
CA GLU A 73 -10.19 -10.08 -0.66
C GLU A 73 -10.76 -8.73 -0.21
N ILE A 74 -11.88 -8.79 0.51
CA ILE A 74 -12.43 -7.62 1.19
C ILE A 74 -11.64 -7.45 2.50
N PRO A 75 -10.88 -6.36 2.68
CA PRO A 75 -10.13 -6.16 3.91
C PRO A 75 -11.08 -5.98 5.09
N GLU A 76 -10.70 -6.55 6.23
CA GLU A 76 -11.41 -6.41 7.49
C GLU A 76 -11.62 -4.93 7.87
N SER A 77 -12.69 -4.66 8.63
CA SER A 77 -13.03 -3.30 9.07
C SER A 77 -11.87 -2.64 9.80
N ASP A 78 -11.20 -3.37 10.67
CA ASP A 78 -10.15 -2.87 11.55
C ASP A 78 -8.96 -2.40 10.72
N LEU A 79 -8.56 -3.18 9.73
CA LEU A 79 -7.47 -2.84 8.81
C LEU A 79 -7.76 -1.55 8.04
N ARG A 80 -9.01 -1.39 7.58
CA ARG A 80 -9.46 -0.18 6.88
C ARG A 80 -9.46 1.03 7.80
N ILE A 81 -9.98 0.87 9.02
CA ILE A 81 -10.04 1.92 10.04
C ILE A 81 -8.62 2.35 10.43
N TRP A 82 -7.72 1.41 10.69
CA TRP A 82 -6.31 1.69 10.98
C TRP A 82 -5.61 2.43 9.83
N SER A 83 -5.80 1.98 8.59
CA SER A 83 -5.23 2.65 7.42
C SER A 83 -5.73 4.09 7.23
N TYR A 84 -6.92 4.39 7.75
CA TYR A 84 -7.46 5.74 7.77
C TYR A 84 -6.84 6.57 8.90
N TYR A 85 -6.79 6.01 10.12
CA TYR A 85 -6.24 6.71 11.28
C TYR A 85 -4.77 7.08 11.07
N TYR A 86 -4.00 6.19 10.43
CA TYR A 86 -2.59 6.44 10.11
C TYR A 86 -2.42 7.65 9.19
N ASP A 87 -3.12 7.69 8.06
CA ASP A 87 -3.06 8.82 7.12
C ASP A 87 -3.50 10.14 7.74
N ARG A 88 -4.55 10.10 8.59
CA ARG A 88 -5.04 11.29 9.27
C ARG A 88 -4.03 11.80 10.28
N ARG A 89 -3.48 10.92 11.13
CA ARG A 89 -2.48 11.31 12.14
C ARG A 89 -1.21 11.85 11.49
N LEU A 90 -0.72 11.20 10.44
CA LEU A 90 0.47 11.65 9.72
C LEU A 90 0.28 13.07 9.15
N ALA A 91 -0.85 13.31 8.48
CA ALA A 91 -1.19 14.64 7.98
C ALA A 91 -1.38 15.67 9.11
N ALA A 92 -2.02 15.29 10.22
CA ALA A 92 -2.20 16.15 11.39
C ALA A 92 -0.86 16.56 12.03
N TYR A 93 0.06 15.61 12.22
CA TYR A 93 1.37 15.89 12.80
C TYR A 93 2.22 16.77 11.89
N LEU A 94 2.26 16.49 10.59
CA LEU A 94 3.01 17.31 9.65
C LEU A 94 2.49 18.75 9.60
N SER A 95 1.17 18.93 9.51
CA SER A 95 0.58 20.27 9.53
C SER A 95 0.73 20.98 10.86
N GLY A 96 0.64 20.26 11.99
CA GLY A 96 0.89 20.81 13.31
C GLY A 96 2.32 21.34 13.42
N PHE A 97 3.29 20.54 12.99
CA PHE A 97 4.70 20.93 12.95
C PHE A 97 4.95 22.15 12.05
N LEU A 98 4.40 22.16 10.83
CA LEU A 98 4.50 23.31 9.93
C LEU A 98 3.80 24.56 10.49
N GLY A 99 2.66 24.39 11.15
CA GLY A 99 1.95 25.47 11.84
C GLY A 99 2.78 26.08 12.97
N LEU A 100 3.50 25.25 13.75
CA LEU A 100 4.41 25.70 14.80
C LEU A 100 5.62 26.46 14.23
N ILE A 101 6.21 25.99 13.12
CA ILE A 101 7.27 26.73 12.42
C ILE A 101 6.73 28.08 11.93
N GLY A 102 5.56 28.07 11.29
CA GLY A 102 4.89 29.28 10.82
C GLY A 102 4.63 30.28 11.96
N TYR A 103 4.17 29.80 13.11
CA TYR A 103 4.00 30.60 14.32
C TYR A 103 5.33 31.19 14.80
N ALA A 104 6.39 30.37 14.91
CA ALA A 104 7.70 30.82 15.38
C ALA A 104 8.29 31.89 14.45
N VAL A 105 8.24 31.68 13.13
CA VAL A 105 8.70 32.64 12.12
C VAL A 105 7.89 33.93 12.20
N ALA A 106 6.56 33.84 12.30
CA ALA A 106 5.71 35.01 12.42
C ALA A 106 6.03 35.79 13.71
N ASN A 107 6.21 35.13 14.86
CA ASN A 107 6.59 35.80 16.11
C ASN A 107 7.98 36.43 16.06
N PHE A 108 8.94 35.82 15.35
CA PHE A 108 10.28 36.40 15.18
C PHE A 108 10.25 37.67 14.32
N LEU A 109 9.48 37.66 13.23
CA LEU A 109 9.39 38.78 12.30
C LEU A 109 8.43 39.88 12.77
N TRP A 110 7.39 39.54 13.53
CA TRP A 110 6.31 40.46 13.89
C TRP A 110 6.76 41.74 14.63
N PRO A 111 7.66 41.69 15.61
CA PRO A 111 8.17 42.91 16.27
C PRO A 111 8.82 43.91 15.31
N HIS A 112 9.30 43.45 14.15
CA HIS A 112 9.99 44.28 13.16
C HIS A 112 9.00 44.99 12.20
N THR A 113 7.70 44.72 12.34
CA THR A 113 6.65 45.29 11.47
C THR A 113 5.99 46.54 12.05
N GLY A 114 6.30 46.92 13.30
CA GLY A 114 5.67 48.06 13.98
C GLY A 114 4.19 47.86 14.34
N HIS A 115 3.65 46.65 14.22
CA HIS A 115 2.26 46.34 14.56
C HIS A 115 2.13 45.73 15.97
N GLU A 116 1.25 46.29 16.80
CA GLU A 116 1.10 45.89 18.22
C GLU A 116 0.16 44.68 18.44
N LYS A 117 -0.54 44.20 17.41
CA LYS A 117 -1.61 43.21 17.59
C LYS A 117 -1.10 41.76 17.56
N ILE A 118 -1.11 41.11 18.72
CA ILE A 118 -0.79 39.68 18.93
C ILE A 118 -1.62 38.72 18.05
N SER A 119 -2.76 39.17 17.50
CA SER A 119 -3.64 38.33 16.67
C SER A 119 -3.02 37.88 15.34
N PHE A 120 -2.03 38.58 14.79
CA PHE A 120 -1.54 38.29 13.43
C PHE A 120 -0.65 37.04 13.33
N PRO A 121 0.34 36.79 14.22
CA PRO A 121 1.08 35.52 14.22
C PRO A 121 0.17 34.30 14.39
N VAL A 122 -0.90 34.43 15.20
CA VAL A 122 -1.90 33.36 15.39
C VAL A 122 -2.66 33.11 14.09
N ILE A 123 -3.11 34.15 13.38
CA ILE A 123 -3.79 34.02 12.08
C ILE A 123 -2.88 33.34 11.06
N ILE A 124 -1.61 33.72 10.99
CA ILE A 124 -0.63 33.08 10.09
C ILE A 124 -0.46 31.60 10.45
N ALA A 125 -0.26 31.28 11.72
CA ALA A 125 -0.08 29.90 12.16
C ALA A 125 -1.29 29.02 11.82
N VAL A 126 -2.50 29.51 12.10
CA VAL A 126 -3.75 28.85 11.76
C VAL A 126 -3.89 28.71 10.24
N GLY A 127 -3.56 29.74 9.47
CA GLY A 127 -3.56 29.72 8.01
C GLY A 127 -2.60 28.67 7.45
N ILE A 128 -1.36 28.61 7.94
CA ILE A 128 -0.35 27.62 7.54
C ILE A 128 -0.81 26.20 7.93
N PHE A 129 -1.42 26.03 9.11
CA PHE A 129 -1.97 24.75 9.53
C PHE A 129 -3.03 24.24 8.53
N PHE A 130 -4.04 25.06 8.21
CA PHE A 130 -5.08 24.65 7.26
C PHE A 130 -4.58 24.52 5.82
N PHE A 131 -3.70 25.41 5.38
CA PHE A 131 -3.11 25.35 4.05
C PHE A 131 -2.26 24.08 3.88
N SER A 132 -1.44 23.73 4.86
CA SER A 132 -0.64 22.51 4.82
C SER A 132 -1.52 21.25 4.83
N GLN A 133 -2.64 21.23 5.57
CA GLN A 133 -3.62 20.15 5.47
C GLN A 133 -4.14 20.02 4.04
N PHE A 134 -4.53 21.13 3.42
CA PHE A 134 -5.06 21.15 2.06
C PHE A 134 -4.02 20.65 1.03
N ILE A 135 -2.79 21.15 1.08
CA ILE A 135 -1.68 20.68 0.22
C ILE A 135 -1.40 19.19 0.45
N GLY A 136 -1.40 18.74 1.70
CA GLY A 136 -1.27 17.32 2.04
C GLY A 136 -2.36 16.47 1.39
N ARG A 137 -3.60 16.96 1.29
CA ARG A 137 -4.69 16.25 0.59
C ARG A 137 -4.48 16.20 -0.92
N ILE A 138 -3.99 17.27 -1.53
CA ILE A 138 -3.62 17.25 -2.96
C ILE A 138 -2.55 16.20 -3.22
N PHE A 139 -1.51 16.15 -2.38
CA PHE A 139 -0.43 15.17 -2.50
C PHE A 139 -0.95 13.73 -2.36
N LEU A 140 -1.72 13.44 -1.30
CA LEU A 140 -2.32 12.12 -1.10
C LEU A 140 -3.26 11.72 -2.24
N ALA A 141 -4.08 12.64 -2.75
CA ALA A 141 -4.96 12.38 -3.88
C ALA A 141 -4.19 12.08 -5.17
N ARG A 142 -3.06 12.75 -5.40
CA ARG A 142 -2.15 12.46 -6.52
C ARG A 142 -1.58 11.05 -6.40
N HIS A 143 -1.17 10.64 -5.20
CA HIS A 143 -0.67 9.29 -4.96
C HIS A 143 -1.76 8.22 -5.10
N GLU A 144 -2.94 8.42 -4.50
CA GLU A 144 -4.08 7.49 -4.61
C GLU A 144 -4.58 7.36 -6.06
N SER A 145 -4.42 8.39 -6.91
CA SER A 145 -4.91 8.37 -8.29
C SER A 145 -3.92 7.88 -9.35
N LYS A 146 -2.62 8.15 -9.18
CA LYS A 146 -1.59 7.67 -10.12
C LYS A 146 -1.34 6.17 -10.00
N TYR A 147 -1.62 5.59 -8.83
CA TYR A 147 -1.13 4.27 -8.49
C TYR A 147 -2.24 3.40 -7.90
N GLY A 148 -3.04 2.82 -8.77
CA GLY A 148 -3.80 1.62 -8.41
C GLY A 148 -2.93 0.36 -8.38
N LYS A 149 -1.60 0.49 -8.49
CA LYS A 149 -0.61 -0.51 -8.09
C LYS A 149 -0.05 -0.16 -6.69
N PRO A 150 0.36 -1.12 -5.84
CA PRO A 150 1.13 -0.80 -4.65
C PRO A 150 2.36 -0.03 -5.14
N THR A 151 2.50 1.23 -4.76
CA THR A 151 3.63 2.05 -5.21
C THR A 151 4.24 2.73 -4.00
N PRO A 152 5.59 2.81 -3.93
CA PRO A 152 6.30 3.52 -2.89
C PRO A 152 5.82 4.98 -2.85
N GLY A 153 5.05 5.33 -1.82
CA GLY A 153 4.50 6.69 -1.66
C GLY A 153 2.98 6.76 -1.54
N SER A 154 2.25 5.70 -1.92
CA SER A 154 1.07 5.36 -1.13
C SER A 154 1.62 5.06 0.26
N SER A 155 1.25 5.86 1.27
CA SER A 155 1.70 5.76 2.66
C SER A 155 2.14 4.32 2.98
N ARG A 156 3.47 4.06 3.06
CA ARG A 156 4.14 2.73 3.01
C ARG A 156 3.38 1.57 3.64
N HIS A 157 2.60 1.86 4.69
CA HIS A 157 1.69 0.92 5.33
C HIS A 157 0.63 0.30 4.41
N ARG A 158 -0.06 1.04 3.52
CA ARG A 158 -1.12 0.45 2.65
C ARG A 158 -0.55 -0.52 1.64
N GLU A 159 0.60 -0.18 1.07
CA GLU A 159 1.37 -1.07 0.19
C GLU A 159 1.80 -2.33 0.94
N LYS A 160 2.35 -2.21 2.15
CA LYS A 160 2.67 -3.35 3.02
C LYS A 160 1.44 -4.21 3.36
N LEU A 161 0.27 -3.60 3.44
CA LEU A 161 -0.99 -4.27 3.73
C LEU A 161 -1.70 -4.79 2.48
N GLY A 162 -1.16 -4.57 1.28
CA GLY A 162 -1.79 -4.97 0.01
C GLY A 162 -3.08 -4.20 -0.31
N LEU A 163 -3.34 -3.07 0.34
CA LEU A 163 -4.59 -2.32 0.19
C LEU A 163 -4.59 -1.47 -1.07
N ARG A 164 -5.63 -1.65 -1.89
CA ARG A 164 -5.87 -0.89 -3.12
C ARG A 164 -7.25 -0.24 -3.11
N ILE A 165 -7.33 0.91 -3.74
CA ILE A 165 -8.57 1.66 -3.91
C ILE A 165 -8.88 1.71 -5.40
N VAL A 166 -10.03 1.16 -5.77
CA VAL A 166 -10.44 1.00 -7.16
C VAL A 166 -11.86 1.49 -7.38
N ASN A 167 -12.21 1.74 -8.63
CA ASN A 167 -13.59 1.98 -9.04
C ASN A 167 -14.31 0.65 -9.33
N LYS A 168 -15.58 0.72 -9.74
CA LYS A 168 -16.40 -0.47 -10.07
C LYS A 168 -15.82 -1.30 -11.23
N GLN A 169 -15.02 -0.68 -12.09
CA GLN A 169 -14.35 -1.31 -13.23
C GLN A 169 -12.96 -1.87 -12.86
N GLY A 170 -12.63 -1.96 -11.56
CA GLY A 170 -11.34 -2.45 -11.08
C GLY A 170 -10.15 -1.54 -11.39
N LYS A 171 -10.39 -0.35 -11.94
CA LYS A 171 -9.34 0.61 -12.33
C LYS A 171 -9.00 1.56 -11.16
N PRO A 172 -7.77 2.14 -11.17
CA PRO A 172 -7.41 3.22 -10.26
C PRO A 172 -8.43 4.37 -10.32
N ILE A 173 -8.63 5.05 -9.20
CA ILE A 173 -9.55 6.19 -9.13
C ILE A 173 -8.92 7.44 -9.73
N SER A 174 -9.72 8.34 -10.30
CA SER A 174 -9.21 9.61 -10.81
C SER A 174 -8.78 10.54 -9.68
N PHE A 175 -7.88 11.48 -9.98
CA PHE A 175 -7.39 12.49 -9.03
C PHE A 175 -8.53 13.21 -8.31
N LEU A 176 -9.52 13.67 -9.06
CA LEU A 176 -10.66 14.40 -8.50
C LEU A 176 -11.46 13.53 -7.52
N ARG A 177 -11.70 12.25 -7.85
CA ARG A 177 -12.39 11.33 -6.94
C ARG A 177 -11.57 11.06 -5.68
N ALA A 178 -10.26 10.85 -5.82
CA ALA A 178 -9.36 10.67 -4.68
C ALA A 178 -9.36 11.90 -3.77
N PHE A 179 -9.34 13.09 -4.36
CA PHE A 179 -9.36 14.36 -3.63
C PHE A 179 -10.67 14.55 -2.85
N VAL A 180 -11.82 14.40 -3.51
CA VAL A 180 -13.14 14.50 -2.85
C VAL A 180 -13.26 13.45 -1.73
N ARG A 181 -12.82 12.22 -1.98
CA ARG A 181 -12.79 11.16 -0.97
C ARG A 181 -11.95 11.53 0.25
N GLY A 182 -10.77 12.13 0.02
CA GLY A 182 -9.88 12.63 1.07
C GLY A 182 -10.45 13.81 1.85
N LEU A 183 -11.24 14.68 1.20
CA LEU A 183 -11.94 15.77 1.87
C LEU A 183 -13.05 15.23 2.78
N LEU A 184 -13.90 14.33 2.29
CA LEU A 184 -14.94 13.67 3.08
C LEU A 184 -14.37 12.98 4.32
N ARG A 185 -13.17 12.40 4.18
CA ARG A 185 -12.41 11.80 5.27
C ARG A 185 -11.89 12.79 6.30
N SER A 186 -11.69 14.05 5.94
CA SER A 186 -11.13 15.08 6.81
C SER A 186 -12.20 15.83 7.62
N PHE A 187 -13.49 15.62 7.32
CA PHE A 187 -14.58 16.26 8.06
C PHE A 187 -14.59 15.83 9.55
N PRO A 188 -15.00 16.72 10.48
CA PRO A 188 -15.05 16.41 11.90
C PRO A 188 -15.98 15.23 12.25
N LEU A 189 -17.00 14.97 11.42
CA LEU A 189 -17.91 13.81 11.56
C LEU A 189 -17.29 12.48 11.08
N SER A 190 -16.02 12.49 10.70
CA SER A 190 -15.35 11.30 10.17
C SER A 190 -15.35 10.07 11.09
N PRO A 191 -15.25 10.15 12.44
CA PRO A 191 -15.37 8.95 13.27
C PRO A 191 -16.73 8.25 13.08
N ILE A 192 -17.82 9.02 12.99
CA ILE A 192 -19.17 8.53 12.71
C ILE A 192 -19.24 7.95 11.29
N MET A 193 -18.60 8.61 10.32
CA MET A 193 -18.50 8.10 8.95
C MET A 193 -17.66 6.82 8.81
N LEU A 194 -16.77 6.53 9.75
CA LEU A 194 -16.00 5.27 9.79
C LEU A 194 -16.82 4.13 10.39
N LEU A 195 -17.68 4.39 11.38
CA LEU A 195 -18.61 3.38 11.91
C LEU A 195 -19.51 2.79 10.82
N SER A 196 -19.77 3.55 9.75
CA SER A 196 -20.50 3.03 8.59
C SER A 196 -19.79 1.87 7.89
N ILE A 197 -18.47 1.69 8.06
CA ILE A 197 -17.70 0.56 7.55
C ILE A 197 -18.12 -0.71 8.27
N GLU A 198 -18.24 -0.67 9.61
CA GLU A 198 -18.61 -1.83 10.42
C GLU A 198 -20.05 -2.25 10.17
N ILE A 199 -20.97 -1.27 10.10
CA ILE A 199 -22.41 -1.48 9.91
C ILE A 199 -22.72 -1.97 8.48
N SER A 200 -21.93 -1.57 7.48
CA SER A 200 -22.17 -1.96 6.10
C SER A 200 -21.84 -3.44 5.88
N LYS A 201 -22.81 -4.24 5.41
CA LYS A 201 -22.58 -5.63 4.98
C LYS A 201 -21.40 -5.78 4.01
N LYS A 202 -21.29 -4.82 3.08
CA LYS A 202 -20.22 -4.73 2.06
C LYS A 202 -18.94 -4.05 2.56
N LYS A 203 -18.88 -3.77 3.86
CA LYS A 203 -17.81 -3.03 4.57
C LYS A 203 -17.45 -1.66 3.96
N ARG A 204 -18.32 -1.01 3.18
CA ARG A 204 -18.02 0.26 2.52
C ARG A 204 -18.24 1.46 3.44
N GLY A 205 -17.22 2.32 3.57
CA GLY A 205 -17.34 3.59 4.28
C GLY A 205 -18.23 4.58 3.55
N PHE A 206 -18.78 5.56 4.27
CA PHE A 206 -19.65 6.60 3.68
C PHE A 206 -18.95 7.35 2.54
N HIS A 207 -17.68 7.71 2.73
CA HIS A 207 -16.84 8.33 1.71
C HIS A 207 -16.66 7.45 0.46
N ASP A 208 -16.57 6.14 0.64
CA ASP A 208 -16.46 5.17 -0.47
C ASP A 208 -17.78 5.01 -1.22
N LYS A 209 -18.92 5.12 -0.52
CA LYS A 209 -20.25 5.09 -1.12
C LYS A 209 -20.47 6.31 -2.01
N ILE A 210 -20.18 7.52 -1.51
CA ILE A 210 -20.34 8.77 -2.26
C ILE A 210 -19.44 8.79 -3.50
N THR A 211 -18.18 8.39 -3.35
CA THR A 211 -17.19 8.51 -4.45
C THR A 211 -17.17 7.30 -5.38
N GLY A 212 -18.03 6.31 -5.14
CA GLY A 212 -18.14 5.10 -5.96
C GLY A 212 -16.86 4.27 -5.94
N THR A 213 -16.14 4.28 -4.82
CA THR A 213 -14.87 3.57 -4.66
C THR A 213 -15.03 2.32 -3.81
N TYR A 214 -14.10 1.39 -4.01
CA TYR A 214 -14.00 0.13 -3.33
C TYR A 214 -12.59 -0.02 -2.79
N VAL A 215 -12.46 -0.59 -1.59
CA VAL A 215 -11.17 -0.91 -1.00
C VAL A 215 -11.06 -2.42 -1.01
N ILE A 216 -10.04 -2.91 -1.69
CA ILE A 216 -9.71 -4.33 -1.77
C ILE A 216 -8.33 -4.54 -1.16
N ARG A 217 -8.06 -5.76 -0.72
CA ARG A 217 -6.71 -6.24 -0.44
C ARG A 217 -6.33 -7.21 -1.54
N GLN A 218 -5.12 -7.06 -2.04
CA GLN A 218 -4.62 -7.83 -3.16
C GLN A 218 -3.18 -8.25 -2.90
N ASN A 219 -2.95 -9.55 -2.98
CA ASN A 219 -1.62 -10.13 -3.07
C ASN A 219 -1.38 -10.54 -4.55
N GLY A 220 -0.26 -10.14 -5.15
CA GLY A 220 0.05 -10.41 -6.56
C GLY A 220 -0.52 -9.41 -7.57
N GLU A 221 -0.26 -9.64 -8.87
CA GLU A 221 -0.81 -8.83 -9.96
C GLU A 221 -2.16 -9.39 -10.42
N ALA A 222 -3.16 -8.52 -10.50
CA ALA A 222 -4.51 -8.82 -10.99
C ALA A 222 -4.88 -7.76 -12.01
N SER A 223 -5.50 -8.22 -13.09
CA SER A 223 -6.07 -7.38 -14.11
C SER A 223 -7.25 -6.55 -13.56
N PRO A 224 -7.51 -5.36 -14.12
CA PRO A 224 -8.71 -4.60 -13.80
C PRO A 224 -10.01 -5.41 -13.97
N GLU A 225 -10.04 -6.32 -14.94
CA GLU A 225 -11.19 -7.18 -15.26
C GLU A 225 -11.47 -8.19 -14.13
N GLU A 226 -10.45 -8.88 -13.63
CA GLU A 226 -10.56 -9.79 -12.47
C GLU A 226 -11.04 -9.03 -11.22
N ILE A 227 -10.50 -7.82 -11.00
CA ILE A 227 -10.91 -6.98 -9.88
C ILE A 227 -12.37 -6.52 -10.04
N ALA A 228 -12.77 -6.14 -11.26
CA ALA A 228 -14.14 -5.71 -11.55
C ALA A 228 -15.13 -6.85 -11.31
N GLN A 229 -14.80 -8.06 -11.77
CA GLN A 229 -15.59 -9.26 -11.54
C GLN A 229 -15.72 -9.57 -10.05
N PHE A 230 -14.61 -9.55 -9.31
CA PHE A 230 -14.63 -9.74 -7.85
C PHE A 230 -15.56 -8.73 -7.15
N ILE A 231 -15.49 -7.45 -7.53
CA ILE A 231 -16.36 -6.40 -6.97
C ILE A 231 -17.83 -6.67 -7.30
N GLN A 232 -18.13 -7.13 -8.52
CA GLN A 232 -19.50 -7.41 -8.93
C GLN A 232 -20.10 -8.60 -8.16
N GLU A 233 -19.30 -9.62 -7.86
CA GLU A 233 -19.74 -10.82 -7.15
C GLU A 233 -19.86 -10.60 -5.63
N ASN A 234 -19.01 -9.74 -5.04
CA ASN A 234 -18.85 -9.65 -3.59
C ASN A 234 -19.26 -8.30 -2.95
N MET A 235 -19.48 -7.23 -3.73
CA MET A 235 -19.68 -5.85 -3.22
C MET A 235 -20.87 -5.12 -3.81
#